data_AF-A0A7S3S4J6-F1
#
_entry.id   AF-A0A7S3S4J6-F1
#
_cell.length_a   1.000
_cell.length_b   1.000
_cell.length_c   1.000
_cell.angle_alpha   90.00
_cell.angle_beta   90.00
_cell.angle_gamma   90.00
#
_symmetry.space_group_name_H-M   'P 1'
#
loop_
_entity.id
_entity.type
_entity.pdbx_description
1 polymer ?
#
loop_
_entity_poly.entity_id
_entity_poly.type
_entity_poly.pdbx_seq_one_letter_code
_entity_poly.pdbx_strand_id
1 'polypeptide(L)'
;PAHRCPVRAPLHSTPRAPMGRRETIFRLAKGFRGRSKNCWSLALRRVQKGLQYAYAHRRLKKREARAVQIQQINAGAREYGISYSRLIRGLYLADIGLNRKMLSVLARQEPYSFRAIVEEAKKGLRVSVLGVEQVDAGSGAQRGADS
;
A
#
# COMPACT_ATOMS: atom_id res chain seq x y z
N PRO A 1 52.36 53.24 2.45
CA PRO A 1 51.57 53.41 1.21
C PRO A 1 51.42 52.08 0.45
N ALA A 2 50.17 51.63 0.31
CA ALA A 2 49.66 50.60 -0.61
C ALA A 2 50.29 49.18 -0.57
N HIS A 3 50.01 48.43 0.50
CA HIS A 3 49.93 46.97 0.42
C HIS A 3 48.46 46.55 0.55
N ARG A 4 47.74 46.42 -0.56
CA ARG A 4 46.49 45.64 -0.63
C ARG A 4 46.39 44.99 -1.99
N CYS A 5 46.82 43.73 -2.06
CA CYS A 5 46.43 42.83 -3.13
C CYS A 5 44.90 42.71 -3.12
N PRO A 6 44.20 42.81 -4.26
CA PRO A 6 42.81 42.44 -4.33
C PRO A 6 42.71 40.94 -4.08
N VAL A 7 42.10 40.57 -2.96
CA VAL A 7 41.87 39.19 -2.55
C VAL A 7 41.01 38.51 -3.61
N ARG A 8 41.56 37.47 -4.24
CA ARG A 8 40.85 36.58 -5.16
C ARG A 8 39.72 35.91 -4.38
N ALA A 9 38.47 36.26 -4.68
CA ALA A 9 37.30 35.66 -4.04
C ALA A 9 37.32 34.13 -4.24
N PRO A 10 36.98 33.32 -3.22
CA PRO A 10 36.85 31.89 -3.39
C PRO A 10 35.68 31.60 -4.34
N LEU A 11 35.92 30.71 -5.30
CA LEU A 11 34.91 30.14 -6.19
C LEU A 11 33.85 29.43 -5.32
N HIS A 12 32.82 30.15 -4.91
CA HIS A 12 31.59 29.57 -4.41
C HIS A 12 31.09 28.59 -5.46
N SER A 13 30.78 27.35 -5.04
CA SER A 13 30.24 26.28 -5.88
C SER A 13 29.09 26.82 -6.72
N THR A 14 29.35 27.12 -7.99
CA THR A 14 28.30 27.57 -8.90
C THR A 14 27.26 26.46 -8.94
N PRO A 15 25.96 26.76 -8.76
CA PRO A 15 24.94 25.74 -8.91
C PRO A 15 25.08 25.19 -10.33
N ARG A 16 25.38 23.90 -10.44
CA ARG A 16 25.47 23.21 -11.73
C ARG A 16 24.21 23.58 -12.51
N ALA A 17 24.40 24.13 -13.72
CA ALA A 17 23.29 24.52 -14.58
C ALA A 17 22.25 23.39 -14.65
N PRO A 18 20.94 23.69 -14.61
CA PRO A 18 19.91 22.66 -14.61
C PRO A 18 20.15 21.75 -15.80
N MET A 19 20.25 20.45 -15.54
CA MET A 19 20.48 19.45 -16.58
C MET A 19 19.49 19.68 -17.71
N GLY A 20 20.00 19.79 -18.93
CA GLY A 20 19.15 19.97 -20.09
C GLY A 20 18.09 18.87 -20.14
N ARG A 21 16.91 19.17 -20.70
CA ARG A 21 15.80 18.20 -20.86
C ARG A 21 16.27 16.86 -21.42
N ARG A 22 17.32 16.88 -22.25
CA ARG A 22 17.94 15.69 -22.83
C ARG A 22 18.61 14.77 -21.81
N GLU A 23 19.41 15.34 -20.91
CA GLU A 23 20.17 14.60 -19.92
C GLU A 23 19.25 14.02 -18.82
N THR A 24 18.20 14.74 -18.43
CA THR A 24 17.24 14.26 -17.42
C THR A 24 16.48 13.01 -17.87
N ILE A 25 15.98 13.01 -19.11
CA ILE A 25 15.29 11.84 -19.68
C ILE A 25 16.23 10.65 -19.84
N PHE A 26 17.50 10.86 -20.21
CA PHE A 26 18.48 9.75 -20.27
C PHE A 26 18.83 9.20 -18.88
N ARG A 27 18.86 10.04 -17.84
CA ARG A 27 18.97 9.57 -16.45
C ARG A 27 17.78 8.70 -16.05
N LEU A 28 16.57 9.08 -16.41
CA LEU A 28 15.35 8.29 -16.15
C LEU A 28 15.29 7.01 -16.98
N ALA A 29 15.83 7.02 -18.21
CA ALA A 29 15.90 5.86 -19.08
C ALA A 29 17.07 4.92 -18.75
N LYS A 30 17.92 5.25 -17.76
CA LYS A 30 19.06 4.44 -17.34
C LYS A 30 18.54 3.11 -16.80
N GLY A 31 18.86 2.01 -17.51
CA GLY A 31 18.36 0.67 -17.21
C GLY A 31 17.33 0.13 -18.21
N PHE A 32 16.84 0.95 -19.14
CA PHE A 32 15.98 0.46 -20.22
C PHE A 32 16.74 -0.49 -21.15
N ARG A 33 16.06 -1.56 -21.60
CA ARG A 33 16.61 -2.57 -22.52
C ARG A 33 16.64 -2.04 -23.96
N GLY A 34 17.69 -2.41 -24.70
CA GLY A 34 17.85 -2.12 -26.13
C GLY A 34 18.15 -0.66 -26.46
N ARG A 35 17.66 -0.18 -27.60
CA ARG A 35 17.92 1.18 -28.13
C ARG A 35 17.27 2.30 -27.30
N SER A 36 16.34 1.98 -26.41
CA SER A 36 15.58 2.96 -25.64
C SER A 36 16.38 3.71 -24.57
N LYS A 37 17.58 3.23 -24.23
CA LYS A 37 18.52 3.95 -23.35
C LYS A 37 19.46 4.90 -24.08
N ASN A 38 19.60 4.77 -25.41
CA ASN A 38 20.58 5.52 -26.20
C ASN A 38 19.91 6.49 -27.20
N CYS A 39 18.76 6.12 -27.77
CA CYS A 39 18.05 6.93 -28.76
C CYS A 39 17.03 7.86 -28.09
N TRP A 40 17.17 9.18 -28.31
CA TRP A 40 16.33 10.22 -27.71
C TRP A 40 14.82 10.00 -27.88
N SER A 41 14.36 9.84 -29.13
CA SER A 41 12.94 9.70 -29.44
C SER A 41 12.30 8.46 -28.80
N LEU A 42 13.06 7.36 -28.71
CA LEU A 42 12.61 6.13 -28.07
C LEU A 42 12.62 6.24 -26.54
N ALA A 43 13.65 6.88 -25.98
CA ALA A 43 13.78 7.13 -24.55
C ALA A 43 12.61 7.98 -24.04
N LEU A 44 12.31 9.09 -24.71
CA LEU A 44 11.23 10.00 -24.35
C LEU A 44 9.88 9.27 -24.27
N ARG A 45 9.52 8.54 -25.33
CA ARG A 45 8.26 7.78 -25.39
C ARG A 45 8.17 6.73 -24.28
N ARG A 46 9.24 5.99 -24.02
CA ARG A 46 9.26 4.98 -22.94
C ARG A 46 9.22 5.60 -21.56
N VAL A 47 9.95 6.68 -21.31
CA VAL A 47 9.95 7.37 -20.01
C VAL A 47 8.55 7.93 -19.72
N GLN A 48 7.91 8.58 -20.69
CA GLN A 48 6.55 9.08 -20.54
C GLN A 48 5.56 7.96 -20.16
N LYS A 49 5.59 6.84 -20.90
CA LYS A 49 4.74 5.68 -20.60
C LYS A 49 5.09 5.05 -19.24
N GLY A 50 6.37 4.97 -18.89
CA GLY A 50 6.82 4.47 -17.59
C GLY A 50 6.33 5.33 -16.43
N LEU A 51 6.33 6.65 -16.58
CA LEU A 51 5.81 7.58 -15.56
C LEU A 51 4.29 7.48 -15.41
N GLN A 52 3.56 7.35 -16.53
CA GLN A 52 2.11 7.09 -16.50
C GLN A 52 1.80 5.79 -15.74
N TYR A 53 2.53 4.71 -16.04
CA TYR A 53 2.39 3.45 -15.31
C TYR A 53 2.80 3.56 -13.84
N ALA A 54 3.88 4.25 -13.51
CA ALA A 54 4.27 4.47 -12.11
C ALA A 54 3.15 5.17 -11.31
N TYR A 55 2.48 6.17 -11.90
CA TYR A 55 1.34 6.81 -11.28
C TYR A 55 0.15 5.86 -11.11
N ALA A 56 -0.22 5.11 -12.15
CA ALA A 56 -1.30 4.13 -12.09
C ALA A 56 -1.01 3.02 -11.06
N HIS A 57 0.19 2.44 -11.08
CA HIS A 57 0.58 1.35 -10.17
C HIS A 57 0.65 1.79 -8.70
N ARG A 58 1.00 3.05 -8.39
CA ARG A 58 0.90 3.56 -7.01
C ARG A 58 -0.53 3.49 -6.46
N ARG A 59 -1.54 3.72 -7.31
CA ARG A 59 -2.95 3.57 -6.94
C ARG A 59 -3.36 2.08 -6.89
N LEU A 60 -2.93 1.28 -7.87
CA LEU A 60 -3.27 -0.15 -7.96
C LEU A 60 -2.63 -1.00 -6.86
N LYS A 61 -1.44 -0.65 -6.35
CA LYS A 61 -0.73 -1.38 -5.30
C LYS A 61 -1.61 -1.67 -4.08
N LYS A 62 -2.47 -0.72 -3.69
CA LYS A 62 -3.42 -0.90 -2.58
C LYS A 62 -4.46 -1.99 -2.89
N ARG A 63 -4.94 -2.07 -4.13
CA ARG A 63 -5.90 -3.07 -4.61
C ARG A 63 -5.26 -4.46 -4.69
N GLU A 64 -4.07 -4.56 -5.27
CA GLU A 64 -3.30 -5.81 -5.41
C GLU A 64 -2.95 -6.38 -4.03
N ALA A 65 -2.46 -5.54 -3.11
CA ALA A 65 -2.18 -5.96 -1.73
C ALA A 65 -3.42 -6.52 -1.02
N ARG A 66 -4.58 -5.86 -1.20
CA ARG A 66 -5.85 -6.34 -0.64
C ARG A 66 -6.29 -7.67 -1.26
N ALA A 67 -6.11 -7.86 -2.56
CA ALA A 67 -6.46 -9.11 -3.24
C ALA A 67 -5.66 -10.30 -2.67
N VAL A 68 -4.35 -10.14 -2.48
CA VAL A 68 -3.50 -11.18 -1.89
C VAL A 68 -3.89 -11.48 -0.45
N GLN A 69 -4.15 -10.45 0.37
CA GLN A 69 -4.59 -10.65 1.75
C GLN A 69 -5.90 -11.44 1.83
N ILE A 70 -6.87 -11.16 0.94
CA ILE A 70 -8.14 -11.91 0.89
C ILE A 70 -7.87 -13.37 0.49
N GLN A 71 -6.99 -13.62 -0.48
CA GLN A 71 -6.62 -14.98 -0.88
C GLN A 71 -5.99 -15.76 0.28
N GLN A 72 -5.09 -15.14 1.03
CA GLN A 72 -4.45 -15.74 2.21
C GLN A 72 -5.47 -16.05 3.31
N ILE A 73 -6.36 -15.10 3.64
CA ILE A 73 -7.41 -15.33 4.63
C ILE A 73 -8.37 -16.41 4.16
N ASN A 74 -8.72 -16.45 2.87
CA ASN A 74 -9.60 -17.48 2.33
C ASN A 74 -8.97 -18.88 2.41
N ALA A 75 -7.66 -19.01 2.19
CA ALA A 75 -6.95 -20.27 2.38
C ALA A 75 -7.06 -20.75 3.85
N GLY A 76 -6.71 -19.89 4.82
CA GLY A 76 -6.83 -20.25 6.24
C GLY A 76 -8.27 -20.50 6.68
N ALA A 77 -9.22 -19.68 6.24
CA ALA A 77 -10.63 -19.83 6.60
C ALA A 77 -11.24 -21.16 6.12
N ARG A 78 -10.80 -21.65 4.95
CA ARG A 78 -11.24 -22.94 4.40
C ARG A 78 -10.82 -24.12 5.27
N GLU A 79 -9.64 -24.06 5.88
CA GLU A 79 -9.16 -25.11 6.81
C GLU A 79 -10.08 -25.26 8.03
N TYR A 80 -10.72 -24.16 8.48
CA TYR A 80 -11.67 -24.16 9.60
C TYR A 80 -13.14 -24.23 9.15
N GLY A 81 -13.39 -24.50 7.87
CA GLY A 81 -14.73 -24.70 7.31
C GLY A 81 -15.62 -23.46 7.25
N ILE A 82 -15.03 -22.24 7.21
CA ILE A 82 -15.78 -20.98 7.09
C ILE A 82 -15.38 -20.22 5.82
N SER A 83 -16.32 -19.55 5.17
CA SER A 83 -16.01 -18.67 4.04
C SER A 83 -15.57 -17.28 4.52
N TYR A 84 -14.71 -16.60 3.75
CA TYR A 84 -14.23 -15.25 4.07
C TYR A 84 -15.37 -14.26 4.41
N SER A 85 -16.44 -14.25 3.61
CA SER A 85 -17.57 -13.34 3.83
C SER A 85 -18.26 -13.59 5.17
N ARG A 86 -18.41 -14.86 5.55
CA ARG A 86 -18.98 -15.25 6.86
C ARG A 86 -18.02 -14.89 7.99
N LEU A 87 -16.72 -15.12 7.82
CA LEU A 87 -15.70 -14.74 8.81
C LEU A 87 -15.73 -13.23 9.10
N ILE A 88 -15.69 -12.40 8.07
CA ILE A 88 -15.73 -10.93 8.24
C ILE A 88 -17.06 -10.46 8.83
N ARG A 89 -18.18 -11.05 8.41
CA ARG A 89 -19.49 -10.76 9.02
C ARG A 89 -19.50 -11.12 10.50
N GLY A 90 -18.96 -12.29 10.88
CA GLY A 90 -18.86 -12.72 12.27
C GLY A 90 -17.99 -11.80 13.12
N LEU A 91 -16.85 -11.35 12.60
CA LEU A 91 -15.98 -10.40 13.29
C LEU A 91 -16.62 -9.02 13.45
N TYR A 92 -17.36 -8.55 12.46
CA TYR A 92 -18.11 -7.30 12.56
C TYR A 92 -19.23 -7.37 13.61
N LEU A 93 -19.93 -8.50 13.67
CA LEU A 93 -20.98 -8.72 14.68
C LEU A 93 -20.43 -8.86 16.11
N ALA A 94 -19.20 -9.38 16.24
CA ALA A 94 -18.49 -9.47 17.51
C ALA A 94 -17.77 -8.16 17.91
N ASP A 95 -17.94 -7.08 17.14
CA ASP A 95 -17.27 -5.78 17.30
C ASP A 95 -15.72 -5.84 17.31
N ILE A 96 -15.15 -6.84 16.62
CA ILE A 96 -13.69 -7.02 16.53
C ILE A 96 -13.17 -6.26 15.30
N GLY A 97 -12.62 -5.07 15.53
CA GLY A 97 -12.04 -4.19 14.52
C GLY A 97 -10.69 -4.63 13.91
N LEU A 98 -10.55 -5.90 13.51
CA LEU A 98 -9.30 -6.42 12.97
C LEU A 98 -9.04 -6.06 11.50
N ASN A 99 -7.83 -5.57 11.25
CA ASN A 99 -7.35 -5.28 9.90
C ASN A 99 -7.03 -6.55 9.11
N ARG A 100 -7.36 -6.55 7.81
CA ARG A 100 -7.11 -7.68 6.88
C ARG A 100 -5.63 -8.03 6.75
N LYS A 101 -4.75 -7.04 6.83
CA LYS A 101 -3.29 -7.23 6.84
C LYS A 101 -2.85 -8.07 8.05
N MET A 102 -3.42 -7.81 9.22
CA MET A 102 -3.08 -8.57 10.43
C MET A 102 -3.66 -9.97 10.35
N LEU A 103 -4.93 -10.10 9.94
CA LEU A 103 -5.58 -11.40 9.74
C LEU A 103 -4.82 -12.31 8.77
N SER A 104 -4.31 -11.76 7.65
CA SER A 104 -3.55 -12.55 6.68
C SER A 104 -2.19 -13.01 7.22
N VAL A 105 -1.56 -12.20 8.07
CA VAL A 105 -0.28 -12.56 8.72
C VAL A 105 -0.51 -13.65 9.75
N LEU A 106 -1.54 -13.52 10.59
CA LEU A 106 -1.93 -14.53 11.58
C LEU A 106 -2.29 -15.86 10.93
N ALA A 107 -3.07 -15.83 9.84
CA ALA A 107 -3.43 -17.03 9.09
C ALA A 107 -2.20 -17.79 8.54
N ARG A 108 -1.07 -17.11 8.31
CA ARG A 108 0.16 -17.73 7.77
C ARG A 108 1.13 -18.18 8.85
N GLN A 109 1.28 -17.39 9.91
CA GLN A 109 2.32 -17.59 10.92
C GLN A 109 1.80 -18.39 12.12
N GLU A 110 0.56 -18.13 12.56
CA GLU A 110 0.05 -18.58 13.86
C GLU A 110 -1.34 -19.21 13.72
N PRO A 111 -1.43 -20.50 13.35
CA PRO A 111 -2.71 -21.18 13.13
C PRO A 111 -3.54 -21.30 14.41
N TYR A 112 -2.90 -21.42 15.59
CA TYR A 112 -3.61 -21.53 16.88
C TYR A 112 -4.36 -20.24 17.22
N SER A 113 -3.70 -19.10 17.10
CA SER A 113 -4.31 -17.78 17.32
C SER A 113 -5.42 -17.49 16.30
N PHE A 114 -5.21 -17.87 15.05
CA PHE A 114 -6.22 -17.71 14.00
C PHE A 114 -7.46 -18.57 14.26
N ARG A 115 -7.30 -19.80 14.80
CA ARG A 115 -8.42 -20.65 15.20
C ARG A 115 -9.31 -19.98 16.25
N ALA A 116 -8.72 -19.38 17.29
CA ALA A 116 -9.50 -18.69 18.34
C ALA A 116 -10.35 -17.56 17.75
N ILE A 117 -9.78 -16.78 16.82
CA ILE A 117 -10.49 -15.71 16.10
C ILE A 117 -11.66 -16.27 15.28
N VAL A 118 -11.46 -17.40 14.59
CA VAL A 118 -12.52 -18.05 13.81
C VAL A 118 -13.63 -18.58 14.71
N GLU A 119 -13.30 -19.10 15.89
CA GLU A 119 -14.29 -19.54 16.88
C GLU A 119 -15.14 -18.38 17.39
N GLU A 120 -14.53 -17.23 17.73
CA GLU A 120 -15.27 -16.01 18.09
C GLU A 120 -16.16 -15.52 16.95
N ALA A 121 -15.65 -15.51 15.72
CA ALA A 121 -16.46 -15.15 14.55
C ALA A 121 -17.65 -16.10 14.34
N LYS A 122 -17.48 -17.40 14.62
CA LYS A 122 -18.58 -18.38 14.57
C LYS A 122 -19.62 -18.11 15.67
N LYS A 123 -19.19 -17.72 16.87
CA LYS A 123 -20.12 -17.31 17.96
C LYS A 123 -20.93 -16.09 17.53
N GLY A 124 -20.29 -15.03 17.04
CA GLY A 124 -20.99 -13.83 16.54
C GLY A 124 -21.98 -14.14 15.41
N LEU A 125 -21.66 -15.08 14.51
CA LEU A 125 -22.60 -15.52 13.49
C LEU A 125 -23.82 -16.25 14.07
N ARG A 126 -23.65 -17.11 15.08
CA ARG A 126 -24.76 -17.82 15.72
C ARG A 126 -25.74 -16.85 16.38
N VAL A 127 -25.24 -15.80 17.04
CA VAL A 127 -26.06 -14.74 17.65
C VAL A 127 -26.99 -14.09 16.61
N SER A 128 -26.52 -13.86 15.38
CA SER A 128 -27.37 -13.27 14.33
C SER A 128 -28.47 -14.18 13.78
N VAL A 129 -28.36 -15.50 13.95
CA VAL A 129 -29.33 -16.48 13.43
C VAL A 129 -30.42 -16.76 14.47
N LEU A 130 -30.13 -16.52 15.74
CA LEU A 130 -31.04 -16.70 16.88
C LEU A 130 -31.42 -15.31 17.42
N GLY A 131 -32.30 -14.59 16.73
CA GLY A 131 -32.71 -13.25 17.15
C GLY A 131 -33.47 -13.24 18.48
N VAL A 132 -32.75 -13.09 19.61
CA VAL A 132 -33.30 -12.85 20.95
C VAL A 132 -32.36 -11.91 21.73
N GLU A 133 -32.88 -10.72 22.09
CA GLU A 133 -32.56 -9.77 23.19
C GLU A 133 -31.08 -9.37 23.45
N GLN A 134 -30.68 -8.11 23.68
CA GLN A 134 -31.32 -6.82 23.86
C GLN A 134 -30.31 -5.70 23.46
N VAL A 135 -30.85 -4.50 23.40
CA VAL A 135 -30.26 -3.21 23.04
C VAL A 135 -29.13 -2.82 24.00
N ASP A 136 -27.98 -2.37 23.48
CA ASP A 136 -27.20 -1.32 24.13
C ASP A 136 -26.75 -0.33 23.06
N ALA A 137 -27.54 0.73 22.94
CA ALA A 137 -27.21 1.92 22.20
C ALA A 137 -26.33 2.82 23.09
N GLY A 138 -25.31 3.41 22.46
CA GLY A 138 -24.43 4.43 23.06
C GLY A 138 -23.03 3.85 23.27
N SER A 139 -21.96 4.37 22.72
CA SER A 139 -21.60 5.68 22.15
C SER A 139 -20.24 5.43 21.48
N GLY A 140 -19.79 6.01 20.38
CA GLY A 140 -20.13 7.20 19.63
C GLY A 140 -18.82 7.61 18.92
N ALA A 141 -18.94 8.34 17.82
CA ALA A 141 -17.92 9.26 17.27
C ALA A 141 -16.64 8.62 16.66
N GLN A 142 -16.09 8.99 15.50
CA GLN A 142 -16.30 10.01 14.47
C GLN A 142 -15.65 9.45 13.18
N ARG A 143 -16.33 9.44 12.03
CA ARG A 143 -16.22 10.41 10.92
C ARG A 143 -14.78 10.78 10.48
N GLY A 144 -14.56 10.66 9.16
CA GLY A 144 -13.39 11.14 8.41
C GLY A 144 -13.08 10.14 7.29
N ALA A 145 -13.79 10.11 6.15
CA ALA A 145 -13.78 11.14 5.12
C ALA A 145 -12.38 11.72 4.91
N ASP A 146 -11.61 11.11 4.03
CA ASP A 146 -10.57 11.73 3.19
C ASP A 146 -10.31 10.77 2.03
N SER A 147 -10.65 11.15 0.78
CA SER A 147 -9.85 12.01 -0.10
C SER A 147 -8.56 11.33 -0.56
#